data_AF-A0A2D6KHW8-F1
#
_entry.id   AF-A0A2D6KHW8-F1
#
_cell.length_a   1.000
_cell.length_b   1.000
_cell.length_c   1.000
_cell.angle_alpha   90.00
_cell.angle_beta   90.00
_cell.angle_gamma   90.00
#
_symmetry.space_group_name_H-M   'P 1'
#
loop_
_entity.id
_entity.type
_entity.pdbx_description
1 polymer ?
#
loop_
_entity_poly.entity_id
_entity_poly.type
_entity_poly.pdbx_seq_one_letter_code
_entity_poly.pdbx_strand_id
1 'polypeptide(L)'
;MADLTGPFLPSAEERELNRRLREEALEHLVRNPDWVPVGLQWWPASVVGLHNRLVPRLPMTGPLGWLDGTTRADELERERVDALPAEEQAEARLLHARAVHFRCIRTTPVPVREPAD
;
A
#
# COMPACT_ATOMS: atom_id res chain seq x y z
N MET A 1 -14.52 9.58 -25.37
CA MET A 1 -13.23 8.99 -24.97
C MET A 1 -13.56 7.79 -24.10
N ALA A 2 -12.96 6.63 -24.36
CA ALA A 2 -13.15 5.48 -23.48
C ALA A 2 -12.63 5.84 -22.09
N ASP A 3 -13.45 5.61 -21.07
CA ASP A 3 -13.01 5.76 -19.69
C ASP A 3 -12.02 4.61 -19.39
N LEU A 4 -10.73 4.93 -19.47
CA LEU A 4 -9.64 3.99 -19.20
C LEU A 4 -9.38 3.81 -17.70
N THR A 5 -10.08 4.59 -16.85
CA THR A 5 -10.00 4.44 -15.39
C THR A 5 -10.78 3.20 -14.98
N GLY A 6 -10.16 2.34 -14.15
CA GLY A 6 -10.72 1.05 -13.78
C GLY A 6 -9.95 -0.15 -14.33
N PRO A 7 -9.87 -0.36 -15.66
CA PRO A 7 -9.18 -1.52 -16.22
C PRO A 7 -7.67 -1.34 -16.41
N PHE A 8 -7.18 -0.10 -16.59
CA PHE A 8 -5.76 0.13 -16.91
C PHE A 8 -5.10 1.25 -16.09
N LEU A 9 -5.89 2.19 -15.57
CA LEU A 9 -5.40 3.34 -14.80
C LEU A 9 -6.11 3.42 -13.44
N PRO A 10 -5.43 3.96 -12.41
CA PRO A 10 -6.03 4.07 -11.10
C PRO A 10 -7.15 5.11 -11.07
N SER A 11 -8.20 4.81 -10.32
CA SER A 11 -9.31 5.74 -10.05
C SER A 11 -8.84 6.93 -9.19
N ALA A 12 -9.71 7.94 -9.01
CA ALA A 12 -9.42 9.04 -8.09
C ALA A 12 -9.31 8.56 -6.63
N GLU A 13 -10.20 7.66 -6.22
CA GLU A 13 -10.23 7.09 -4.87
C GLU A 13 -9.00 6.23 -4.59
N GLU A 14 -8.57 5.43 -5.57
CA GLU A 14 -7.35 4.62 -5.46
C GLU A 14 -6.11 5.50 -5.29
N ARG A 15 -6.02 6.60 -6.06
CA ARG A 15 -4.92 7.57 -5.93
C ARG A 15 -4.94 8.29 -4.58
N GLU A 16 -6.13 8.65 -4.11
CA GLU A 16 -6.31 9.30 -2.81
C GLU A 16 -5.86 8.40 -1.67
N LEU A 17 -6.36 7.16 -1.66
CA LEU A 17 -5.97 6.15 -0.67
C LEU A 17 -4.45 5.91 -0.71
N ASN A 18 -3.87 5.78 -1.91
CA ASN A 18 -2.45 5.56 -2.07
C ASN A 18 -1.61 6.74 -1.54
N ARG A 19 -2.05 7.99 -1.76
CA ARG A 19 -1.39 9.18 -1.20
C ARG A 19 -1.42 9.16 0.33
N ARG A 20 -2.60 8.93 0.92
CA ARG A 20 -2.77 8.87 2.38
C ARG A 20 -1.88 7.78 3.01
N LEU A 21 -1.90 6.56 2.47
CA LEU A 21 -1.08 5.45 2.97
C LEU A 21 0.42 5.73 2.84
N ARG A 22 0.83 6.45 1.80
CA ARG A 22 2.23 6.87 1.65
C ARG A 22 2.63 7.84 2.76
N GLU A 23 1.81 8.83 3.03
CA GLU A 23 2.06 9.84 4.08
C GLU A 23 2.14 9.16 5.45
N GLU A 24 1.17 8.32 5.79
CA GLU A 24 1.16 7.53 7.03
C GLU A 24 2.39 6.61 7.17
N ALA A 25 2.79 5.94 6.08
CA ALA A 25 3.98 5.09 6.09
C ALA A 25 5.26 5.90 6.32
N LEU A 26 5.39 7.08 5.70
CA LEU A 26 6.55 7.96 5.89
C LEU A 26 6.61 8.50 7.31
N GLU A 27 5.48 8.94 7.87
CA GLU A 27 5.40 9.36 9.26
C GLU A 27 5.78 8.23 10.23
N HIS A 28 5.33 7.01 9.96
CA HIS A 28 5.69 5.84 10.74
C HIS A 28 7.20 5.60 10.75
N LEU A 29 7.86 5.67 9.58
CA LEU A 29 9.32 5.49 9.46
C LEU A 29 10.13 6.59 10.14
N VAL A 30 9.63 7.82 10.19
CA VAL A 30 10.28 8.91 10.95
C VAL A 30 10.31 8.57 12.44
N ARG A 31 9.24 7.98 12.97
CA ARG A 31 9.12 7.58 14.39
C ARG A 31 9.81 6.23 14.68
N ASN A 32 9.89 5.35 13.68
CA ASN A 32 10.36 3.97 13.81
C ASN A 32 11.36 3.62 12.68
N PRO A 33 12.57 4.19 12.70
CA PRO A 33 13.52 4.00 11.59
C PRO A 33 13.96 2.55 11.41
N ASP A 34 13.95 1.74 12.48
CA ASP A 34 14.40 0.36 12.44
C ASP A 34 13.23 -0.63 12.16
N TRP A 35 12.04 -0.13 11.81
CA TRP A 35 10.89 -0.96 11.46
C TRP A 35 11.15 -1.75 10.15
N VAL A 36 10.70 -3.01 10.13
CA VAL A 36 10.87 -3.92 8.98
C VAL A 36 9.56 -4.67 8.74
N PRO A 37 9.07 -4.78 7.50
CA PRO A 37 7.93 -5.64 7.21
C PRO A 37 8.30 -7.12 7.47
N VAL A 38 7.32 -7.94 7.84
CA VAL A 38 7.52 -9.34 8.24
C VAL A 38 8.34 -10.14 7.22
N GLY A 39 8.11 -9.94 5.92
CA GLY A 39 8.84 -10.63 4.84
C GLY A 39 10.30 -10.22 4.63
N LEU A 40 10.78 -9.16 5.29
CA LEU A 40 12.14 -8.63 5.14
C LEU A 40 12.96 -8.67 6.44
N GLN A 41 12.47 -9.32 7.50
CA GLN A 41 13.17 -9.42 8.78
C GLN A 41 14.54 -10.14 8.71
N TRP A 42 14.81 -10.85 7.62
CA TRP A 42 16.11 -11.48 7.36
C TRP A 42 17.20 -10.48 6.96
N TRP A 43 16.85 -9.23 6.61
CA TRP A 43 17.82 -8.19 6.29
C TRP A 43 18.57 -7.69 7.52
N PRO A 44 19.86 -7.31 7.42
CA PRO A 44 20.59 -6.71 8.52
C PRO A 44 19.91 -5.41 8.99
N ALA A 45 19.70 -5.28 10.30
CA ALA A 45 19.04 -4.12 10.91
C ALA A 45 19.70 -2.79 10.54
N SER A 46 21.04 -2.76 10.41
CA SER A 46 21.80 -1.57 9.99
C SER A 46 21.44 -1.11 8.58
N VAL A 47 21.23 -2.05 7.65
CA VAL A 47 20.83 -1.77 6.26
C VAL A 47 19.41 -1.23 6.22
N VAL A 48 18.49 -1.87 6.95
CA VAL A 48 17.09 -1.42 7.01
C VAL A 48 16.99 -0.03 7.63
N GLY A 49 17.63 0.19 8.78
CA GLY A 49 17.63 1.48 9.45
C GLY A 49 18.26 2.59 8.60
N LEU A 50 19.32 2.29 7.83
CA LEU A 50 19.89 3.26 6.88
C LEU A 50 18.88 3.59 5.76
N HIS A 51 18.32 2.57 5.10
CA HIS A 51 17.34 2.74 4.04
C HIS A 51 16.14 3.57 4.50
N ASN A 52 15.52 3.20 5.62
CA ASN A 52 14.34 3.85 6.15
C ASN A 52 14.61 5.30 6.60
N ARG A 53 15.82 5.63 7.07
CA ARG A 53 16.20 7.02 7.33
C ARG A 53 16.36 7.83 6.03
N LEU A 54 16.72 7.21 4.92
CA LEU A 54 16.88 7.89 3.64
C LEU A 54 15.54 8.09 2.91
N VAL A 55 14.61 7.15 3.02
CA VAL A 55 13.31 7.18 2.31
C VAL A 55 12.53 8.50 2.46
N PRO A 56 12.33 9.07 3.67
CA PRO A 56 11.63 10.35 3.82
C PRO A 56 12.37 11.56 3.22
N ARG A 57 13.67 11.41 2.93
CA ARG A 57 14.56 12.48 2.47
C ARG A 57 14.88 12.39 0.98
N LEU A 58 14.68 11.23 0.36
CA LEU A 58 15.00 10.96 -1.04
C LEU A 58 13.73 10.54 -1.80
N PRO A 59 13.24 11.35 -2.74
CA PRO A 59 11.95 11.10 -3.41
C PRO A 59 11.94 9.86 -4.31
N MET A 60 13.10 9.26 -4.60
CA MET A 60 13.24 8.12 -5.51
C MET A 60 13.13 6.73 -4.85
N THR A 61 13.15 6.65 -3.52
CA THR A 61 13.11 5.38 -2.79
C THR A 61 11.81 5.28 -2.00
N GLY A 62 10.97 4.29 -2.32
CA GLY A 62 9.76 4.00 -1.53
C GLY A 62 10.09 3.24 -0.24
N PRO A 63 9.21 3.26 0.77
CA PRO A 63 9.33 2.40 1.96
C PRO A 63 9.52 0.92 1.62
N LEU A 64 10.22 0.19 2.48
CA LEU A 64 10.23 -1.28 2.39
C LEU A 64 8.80 -1.81 2.50
N GLY A 65 8.44 -2.75 1.61
CA GLY A 65 7.08 -3.29 1.54
C GLY A 65 6.07 -2.39 0.85
N TRP A 66 6.46 -1.21 0.37
CA TRP A 66 5.56 -0.26 -0.31
C TRP A 66 4.89 -0.87 -1.54
N LEU A 67 5.66 -1.50 -2.42
CA LEU A 67 5.12 -2.05 -3.65
C LEU A 67 4.13 -3.19 -3.37
N ASP A 68 4.37 -3.97 -2.33
CA ASP A 68 3.60 -5.18 -2.02
C ASP A 68 2.44 -4.95 -1.05
N GLY A 69 2.24 -3.72 -0.58
CA GLY A 69 1.17 -3.42 0.37
C GLY A 69 1.43 -4.01 1.76
N THR A 70 2.69 -4.15 2.15
CA THR A 70 3.10 -4.75 3.44
C THR A 70 3.64 -3.71 4.42
N THR A 71 3.36 -2.43 4.18
CA THR A 71 3.71 -1.36 5.13
C THR A 71 2.82 -1.39 6.37
N ARG A 72 3.24 -0.77 7.47
CA ARG A 72 2.39 -0.59 8.65
C ARG A 72 1.10 0.18 8.33
N ALA A 73 1.13 1.14 7.40
CA ALA A 73 -0.06 1.84 6.96
C ALA A 73 -1.05 0.91 6.25
N ASP A 74 -0.55 -0.01 5.41
CA ASP A 74 -1.39 -1.03 4.77
C ASP A 74 -1.97 -2.05 5.77
N GLU A 75 -1.23 -2.37 6.84
CA GLU A 75 -1.76 -3.21 7.93
C GLU A 75 -2.90 -2.52 8.66
N LEU A 76 -2.71 -1.26 9.06
CA LEU A 76 -3.73 -0.46 9.71
C LEU A 76 -4.96 -0.25 8.80
N GLU A 77 -4.75 -0.10 7.50
CA GLU A 77 -5.86 -0.02 6.55
C GLU A 77 -6.65 -1.32 6.48
N ARG A 78 -5.99 -2.48 6.47
CA ARG A 78 -6.68 -3.78 6.57
C ARG A 78 -7.46 -3.90 7.88
N GLU A 79 -6.84 -3.54 9.01
CA GLU A 79 -7.51 -3.51 10.31
C GLU A 79 -8.75 -2.59 10.29
N ARG A 80 -8.66 -1.41 9.67
CA ARG A 80 -9.79 -0.49 9.48
C ARG A 80 -10.89 -1.11 8.62
N VAL A 81 -10.52 -1.74 7.52
CA VAL A 81 -11.46 -2.39 6.59
C VAL A 81 -12.17 -3.56 7.26
N ASP A 82 -11.46 -4.38 8.04
CA ASP A 82 -12.05 -5.50 8.76
C ASP A 82 -13.02 -5.07 9.88
N ALA A 83 -12.91 -3.82 10.35
CA ALA A 83 -13.84 -3.23 11.31
C ALA A 83 -15.10 -2.61 10.66
N LEU A 84 -15.20 -2.57 9.32
CA LEU A 84 -16.39 -2.07 8.61
C LEU A 84 -17.54 -3.09 8.65
N PRO A 85 -18.79 -2.64 8.44
CA PRO A 85 -19.92 -3.54 8.17
C PRO A 85 -19.62 -4.51 7.03
N ALA A 86 -20.11 -5.75 7.13
CA ALA A 86 -19.76 -6.83 6.20
C ALA A 86 -20.08 -6.48 4.74
N GLU A 87 -21.13 -5.69 4.52
CA GLU A 87 -21.58 -5.24 3.20
C GLU A 87 -20.58 -4.29 2.54
N GLU A 88 -19.82 -3.52 3.33
CA GLU A 88 -18.84 -2.53 2.87
C GLU A 88 -17.42 -3.10 2.75
N GLN A 89 -17.12 -4.19 3.48
CA GLN A 89 -15.78 -4.78 3.51
C GLN A 89 -15.27 -5.18 2.12
N ALA A 90 -16.13 -5.77 1.28
CA ALA A 90 -15.72 -6.27 -0.02
C ALA A 90 -15.23 -5.15 -0.95
N GLU A 91 -15.93 -4.01 -0.96
CA GLU A 91 -15.57 -2.85 -1.77
C GLU A 91 -14.32 -2.17 -1.24
N ALA A 92 -14.20 -2.01 0.09
CA ALA A 92 -13.04 -1.41 0.70
C ALA A 92 -11.76 -2.27 0.54
N ARG A 93 -11.88 -3.60 0.63
CA ARG A 93 -10.77 -4.54 0.33
C ARG A 93 -10.33 -4.42 -1.13
N LEU A 94 -11.28 -4.34 -2.05
CA LEU A 94 -10.99 -4.17 -3.48
C LEU A 94 -10.30 -2.84 -3.76
N LEU A 95 -10.77 -1.74 -3.16
CA LEU A 95 -10.16 -0.42 -3.27
C LEU A 95 -8.71 -0.45 -2.76
N HIS A 96 -8.45 -1.05 -1.59
CA HIS A 96 -7.11 -1.19 -1.05
C HIS A 96 -6.20 -2.03 -1.95
N ALA A 97 -6.68 -3.20 -2.41
CA ALA A 97 -5.93 -4.07 -3.30
C ALA A 97 -5.53 -3.38 -4.62
N ARG A 98 -6.46 -2.61 -5.21
CA ARG A 98 -6.21 -1.85 -6.45
C ARG A 98 -5.28 -0.67 -6.21
N ALA A 99 -5.42 0.05 -5.09
CA ALA A 99 -4.50 1.11 -4.71
C ALA A 99 -3.05 0.60 -4.57
N VAL A 100 -2.85 -0.59 -3.99
CA VAL A 100 -1.53 -1.25 -3.94
C VAL A 100 -1.06 -1.65 -5.34
N HIS A 101 -1.94 -2.28 -6.14
CA HIS A 101 -1.60 -2.75 -7.49
C HIS A 101 -1.02 -1.64 -8.37
N PHE A 102 -1.64 -0.45 -8.35
CA PHE A 102 -1.22 0.69 -9.18
C PHE A 102 -0.02 1.49 -8.62
N ARG A 103 0.65 1.04 -7.55
CA ARG A 103 1.91 1.66 -7.08
C ARG A 103 3.06 1.48 -8.07
N CYS A 104 3.01 0.46 -8.91
CA CYS A 104 3.99 0.21 -9.98
C CYS A 104 3.32 -0.43 -11.20
N ILE A 105 4.04 -0.45 -12.32
CA ILE A 105 3.62 -1.20 -13.51
C ILE A 105 3.80 -2.69 -13.20
N ARG A 106 2.71 -3.46 -13.25
CA ARG A 106 2.68 -4.90 -12.97
C ARG A 106 2.20 -5.68 -14.19
N THR A 107 2.65 -6.94 -14.28
CA THR A 107 2.13 -7.93 -15.22
C THR A 107 1.05 -8.82 -14.61
N THR A 108 0.83 -8.71 -13.30
CA THR A 108 -0.25 -9.43 -12.61
C THR A 108 -1.61 -8.86 -13.02
N PRO A 109 -2.69 -9.65 -12.95
CA PRO A 109 -4.04 -9.13 -13.20
C PRO A 109 -4.41 -8.00 -12.25
N VAL A 110 -5.23 -7.06 -12.74
CA VAL A 110 -5.85 -6.03 -11.89
C VAL A 110 -6.85 -6.71 -10.97
N PRO A 111 -6.84 -6.42 -9.65
CA PRO A 111 -7.84 -6.98 -8.74
C PRO A 111 -9.26 -6.57 -9.16
N VAL A 112 -10.16 -7.56 -9.15
CA VAL A 112 -11.59 -7.41 -9.49
C VAL A 112 -12.44 -7.92 -8.33
N ARG A 113 -13.70 -7.47 -8.27
CA ARG A 113 -14.67 -7.95 -7.27
C ARG A 113 -14.90 -9.45 -7.47
N GLU A 114 -14.75 -10.25 -6.42
CA GLU A 114 -15.16 -11.66 -6.45
C GLU A 114 -16.70 -11.72 -6.54
N PRO A 115 -17.27 -12.61 -7.36
CA PRO A 115 -18.71 -12.81 -7.40
C PRO A 115 -19.18 -13.29 -6.01
N ALA A 116 -20.23 -12.67 -5.47
CA ALA A 116 -20.89 -13.18 -4.29
C ALA A 116 -21.66 -14.44 -4.69
N ASP A 117 -21.29 -15.59 -4.11
CA ASP A 117 -22.07 -16.83 -4.18
C ASP A 117 -23.41 -16.69 -3.44
#